data_AF-A0A2V1BAZ5-F1
#
_entry.id   AF-A0A2V1BAZ5-F1
#
_cell.length_a   1.000
_cell.length_b   1.000
_cell.length_c   1.000
_cell.angle_alpha   90.00
_cell.angle_beta   90.00
_cell.angle_gamma   90.00
#
_symmetry.space_group_name_H-M   'P 1'
#
loop_
_entity.id
_entity.type
_entity.pdbx_description
1 polymer ?
#
loop_
_entity_poly.entity_id
_entity_poly.type
_entity_poly.pdbx_seq_one_letter_code
_entity_poly.pdbx_strand_id
1 'polypeptide(L)'
;MSDLFETQNEVTQDDCDAFAQNLVEGSVTPVPWQGFHSYTLRSNSGLIIQFRSKVSPLDSSTTKLAKQVHGHLAPATTYHGLMPNSSVSVWVMEIIAGIGYLFTASTITTAKLDITVTDFAKFYAASWK
;
A
#
# COMPACT_ATOMS: atom_id res chain seq x y z
N MET A 1 -2.68 -15.74 -3.95
CA MET A 1 -3.66 -14.99 -4.75
C MET A 1 -4.28 -13.94 -3.85
N SER A 2 -4.67 -12.78 -4.37
CA SER A 2 -5.28 -11.71 -3.56
C SER A 2 -6.79 -11.90 -3.45
N ASP A 3 -7.33 -11.73 -2.25
CA ASP A 3 -8.76 -11.89 -1.95
C ASP A 3 -9.64 -10.84 -2.67
N LEU A 4 -9.04 -9.75 -3.19
CA LEU A 4 -9.70 -8.79 -4.07
C LEU A 4 -10.49 -9.49 -5.19
N PHE A 5 -9.90 -10.49 -5.83
CA PHE A 5 -10.47 -11.16 -7.01
C PHE A 5 -11.60 -12.14 -6.66
N GLU A 6 -11.77 -12.49 -5.38
CA GLU A 6 -12.91 -13.27 -4.92
C GLU A 6 -14.19 -12.43 -4.88
N THR A 7 -14.05 -11.13 -4.66
CA THR A 7 -15.18 -10.19 -4.47
C THR A 7 -15.34 -9.18 -5.61
N GLN A 8 -14.33 -9.01 -6.46
CA GLN A 8 -14.33 -8.13 -7.62
C GLN A 8 -13.99 -8.95 -8.87
N ASN A 9 -15.01 -9.56 -9.47
CA ASN A 9 -14.85 -10.39 -10.66
C ASN A 9 -14.78 -9.57 -11.96
N GLU A 10 -14.85 -8.23 -11.89
CA GLU A 10 -14.76 -7.34 -13.04
C GLU A 10 -13.32 -7.22 -13.57
N VAL A 11 -12.31 -7.61 -12.79
CA VAL A 11 -10.89 -7.59 -13.16
C VAL A 11 -10.20 -8.86 -12.71
N THR A 12 -9.20 -9.29 -13.47
CA THR A 12 -8.31 -10.39 -13.10
C THR A 12 -6.98 -9.87 -12.56
N GLN A 13 -6.16 -10.79 -12.04
CA GLN A 13 -4.78 -10.45 -11.67
C GLN A 13 -3.97 -9.99 -12.89
N ASP A 14 -4.12 -10.67 -14.02
CA ASP A 14 -3.38 -10.35 -15.25
C ASP A 14 -3.77 -8.96 -15.79
N ASP A 15 -5.04 -8.58 -15.68
CA ASP A 15 -5.50 -7.22 -16.04
C ASP A 15 -4.82 -6.15 -15.18
N CYS A 16 -4.74 -6.37 -13.86
CA CYS A 16 -4.07 -5.48 -12.93
C CYS A 16 -2.56 -5.40 -13.21
N ASP A 17 -1.91 -6.54 -13.46
CA ASP A 17 -0.48 -6.62 -13.75
C ASP A 17 -0.14 -5.88 -15.03
N ALA A 18 -0.88 -6.12 -16.11
CA ALA A 18 -0.71 -5.42 -17.39
C ALA A 18 -0.96 -3.91 -17.26
N PHE A 19 -2.01 -3.52 -16.53
CA PHE A 19 -2.29 -2.10 -16.27
C PHE A 19 -1.13 -1.44 -15.52
N ALA A 20 -0.64 -2.07 -14.44
CA ALA A 20 0.44 -1.52 -13.65
C ALA A 20 1.76 -1.43 -14.42
N GLN A 21 2.09 -2.43 -15.24
CA GLN A 21 3.29 -2.42 -16.09
C GLN A 21 3.25 -1.26 -17.09
N ASN A 22 2.10 -1.03 -17.73
CA ASN A 22 1.92 0.10 -18.63
C ASN A 22 1.98 1.44 -17.88
N LEU A 23 1.39 1.51 -16.68
CA LEU A 23 1.36 2.73 -15.87
C LEU A 23 2.75 3.19 -15.43
N VAL A 24 3.64 2.25 -15.09
CA VAL A 24 4.99 2.57 -14.61
C VAL A 24 6.08 2.41 -15.67
N GLU A 25 5.70 2.07 -16.91
CA GLU A 25 6.60 1.78 -18.03
C GLU A 25 7.73 0.80 -17.64
N GLY A 26 7.38 -0.26 -16.91
CA GLY A 26 8.37 -1.16 -16.35
C GLY A 26 7.78 -2.41 -15.70
N SER A 27 8.65 -3.27 -15.16
CA SER A 27 8.20 -4.48 -14.49
C SER A 27 7.67 -4.17 -13.10
N VAL A 28 6.66 -4.96 -12.73
CA VAL A 28 6.03 -4.96 -11.41
C VAL A 28 6.04 -6.37 -10.83
N THR A 29 6.04 -6.46 -9.52
CA THR A 29 5.99 -7.73 -8.79
C THR A 29 4.95 -7.66 -7.69
N PRO A 30 4.13 -8.69 -7.49
CA PRO A 30 3.19 -8.71 -6.36
C PRO A 30 3.97 -8.70 -5.05
N VAL A 31 3.51 -7.88 -4.10
CA VAL A 31 4.11 -7.92 -2.76
C VAL A 31 3.78 -9.26 -2.10
N PRO A 32 4.64 -9.77 -1.20
CA PRO A 32 4.46 -11.10 -0.58
C PRO A 32 3.16 -11.25 0.21
N TRP A 33 2.60 -10.14 0.71
CA TRP A 33 1.37 -10.14 1.49
C TRP A 33 0.36 -9.16 0.91
N GLN A 34 -0.79 -9.70 0.52
CA GLN A 34 -1.89 -8.94 -0.08
C GLN A 34 -2.91 -8.55 0.97
N GLY A 35 -3.66 -7.48 0.68
CA GLY A 35 -4.75 -7.03 1.53
C GLY A 35 -6.07 -7.68 1.11
N PHE A 36 -7.00 -7.81 2.06
CA PHE A 36 -8.30 -8.45 1.80
C PHE A 36 -9.12 -7.75 0.70
N HIS A 37 -9.10 -6.42 0.67
CA HIS A 37 -9.81 -5.60 -0.34
C HIS A 37 -8.88 -4.93 -1.35
N SER A 38 -7.65 -5.41 -1.48
CA SER A 38 -6.66 -4.74 -2.33
C SER A 38 -5.60 -5.68 -2.88
N TYR A 39 -5.32 -5.51 -4.16
CA TYR A 39 -4.16 -6.11 -4.80
C TYR A 39 -3.05 -5.08 -4.93
N THR A 40 -1.86 -5.41 -4.47
CA THR A 40 -0.71 -4.50 -4.34
C THR A 40 0.50 -5.05 -5.07
N LEU A 41 1.08 -4.21 -5.91
CA LEU A 41 2.26 -4.46 -6.72
C LEU A 41 3.36 -3.47 -6.35
N ARG A 42 4.60 -3.90 -6.50
CA ARG A 42 5.79 -3.06 -6.39
C ARG A 42 6.45 -2.96 -7.75
N SER A 43 6.72 -1.75 -8.22
CA SER A 43 7.55 -1.52 -9.40
C SER A 43 9.04 -1.60 -9.07
N ASN A 44 9.85 -1.90 -10.07
CA ASN A 44 11.31 -1.83 -9.94
C ASN A 44 11.81 -0.39 -9.68
N SER A 45 11.05 0.62 -10.08
CA SER A 45 11.32 2.04 -9.81
C SER A 45 11.03 2.46 -8.36
N GLY A 46 10.53 1.55 -7.51
CA GLY A 46 10.25 1.85 -6.10
C GLY A 46 8.88 2.50 -5.86
N LEU A 47 7.93 2.34 -6.79
CA LEU A 47 6.54 2.73 -6.59
C LEU A 47 5.71 1.54 -6.13
N ILE A 48 4.68 1.81 -5.34
CA ILE A 48 3.66 0.86 -4.98
C ILE A 48 2.40 1.19 -5.78
N ILE A 49 1.87 0.21 -6.50
CA ILE A 49 0.60 0.31 -7.21
C ILE A 49 -0.40 -0.52 -6.44
N GLN A 50 -1.53 0.07 -6.07
CA GLN A 50 -2.58 -0.61 -5.33
C GLN A 50 -3.91 -0.49 -6.04
N PHE A 51 -4.50 -1.63 -6.34
CA PHE A 51 -5.85 -1.79 -6.84
C PHE A 51 -6.77 -2.05 -5.64
N ARG A 52 -7.86 -1.30 -5.52
CA ARG A 52 -8.77 -1.39 -4.36
C ARG A 52 -10.21 -1.54 -4.77
N SER A 53 -10.92 -2.42 -4.08
CA SER A 53 -12.38 -2.55 -4.18
C SER A 53 -13.07 -1.26 -3.71
N LYS A 54 -14.20 -0.94 -4.34
CA LYS A 54 -15.08 0.17 -3.94
C LYS A 54 -15.60 0.08 -2.50
N VAL A 55 -15.60 -1.11 -1.89
CA VAL A 55 -16.08 -1.31 -0.50
C VAL A 55 -15.05 -0.86 0.55
N SER A 56 -13.79 -0.66 0.14
CA SER A 56 -12.72 -0.17 1.01
C SER A 56 -11.87 0.88 0.27
N PRO A 57 -12.48 2.04 -0.07
CA PRO A 57 -11.78 3.09 -0.80
C PRO A 57 -10.68 3.72 0.07
N LEU A 58 -9.63 4.22 -0.58
CA LEU A 58 -8.73 5.17 0.04
C LEU A 58 -9.32 6.58 -0.10
N ASP A 59 -9.19 7.38 0.96
CA ASP A 59 -9.60 8.77 0.95
C ASP A 59 -8.43 9.69 0.62
N SER A 60 -8.53 10.44 -0.48
CA SER A 60 -7.45 11.32 -0.96
C SER A 60 -7.14 12.44 0.04
N SER A 61 -8.15 12.99 0.73
CA SER A 61 -7.92 14.00 1.77
C SER A 61 -7.12 13.45 2.95
N THR A 62 -7.48 12.25 3.41
CA THR A 62 -6.86 11.58 4.56
C THR A 62 -5.42 11.20 4.24
N THR A 63 -5.16 10.62 3.06
CA THR A 63 -3.79 10.27 2.65
C THR A 63 -2.90 11.50 2.47
N LYS A 64 -3.42 12.58 1.90
CA LYS A 64 -2.72 13.86 1.79
C LYS A 64 -2.42 14.46 3.17
N LEU A 65 -3.41 14.46 4.08
CA LEU A 65 -3.23 14.97 5.43
C LEU A 65 -2.20 14.15 6.20
N ALA A 66 -2.25 12.82 6.10
CA ALA A 66 -1.26 11.93 6.72
C ALA A 66 0.16 12.26 6.24
N LYS A 67 0.36 12.49 4.94
CA LYS A 67 1.65 12.94 4.40
C LYS A 67 2.09 14.29 4.97
N GLN A 68 1.17 15.24 5.09
CA GLN A 68 1.47 16.57 5.64
C GLN A 68 1.87 16.53 7.12
N VAL A 69 1.19 15.71 7.93
CA VAL A 69 1.43 15.61 9.37
C VAL A 69 2.65 14.74 9.69
N HIS A 70 2.80 13.60 9.00
CA HIS A 70 3.80 12.58 9.34
C HIS A 70 5.02 12.55 8.41
N GLY A 71 5.03 13.36 7.35
CA GLY A 71 6.19 13.52 6.47
C GLY A 71 6.65 12.21 5.86
N HIS A 72 7.86 11.77 6.20
CA HIS A 72 8.47 10.55 5.66
C HIS A 72 7.85 9.25 6.19
N LEU A 73 7.01 9.32 7.24
CA LEU A 73 6.33 8.16 7.82
C LEU A 73 4.98 7.85 7.13
N ALA A 74 4.56 8.69 6.19
CA ALA A 74 3.40 8.45 5.33
C ALA A 74 3.80 8.59 3.85
N PRO A 75 3.23 7.78 2.95
CA PRO A 75 3.61 7.84 1.55
C PRO A 75 2.92 9.03 0.88
N ALA A 76 3.55 9.63 -0.12
CA ALA A 76 2.77 10.43 -1.06
C ALA A 76 1.91 9.47 -1.88
N THR A 77 0.60 9.74 -1.94
CA THR A 77 -0.39 8.86 -2.55
C THR A 77 -1.17 9.62 -3.61
N THR A 78 -1.29 9.02 -4.79
CA THR A 78 -1.99 9.61 -5.94
C THR A 78 -3.06 8.66 -6.44
N TYR A 79 -4.26 9.19 -6.68
CA TYR A 79 -5.35 8.45 -7.33
C TYR A 79 -5.18 8.50 -8.85
N HIS A 80 -5.22 7.34 -9.51
CA HIS A 80 -5.00 7.20 -10.95
C HIS A 80 -6.27 6.85 -11.74
N GLY A 81 -7.44 6.83 -11.08
CA GLY A 81 -8.71 6.50 -11.74
C GLY A 81 -9.19 5.08 -11.43
N LEU A 82 -10.10 4.59 -12.28
CA LEU A 82 -10.64 3.24 -12.20
C LEU A 82 -10.02 2.36 -13.28
N MET A 83 -9.98 1.06 -13.00
CA MET A 83 -9.72 0.06 -14.02
C MET A 83 -10.80 0.14 -15.13
N PRO A 84 -10.44 -0.13 -16.40
CA PRO A 84 -11.39 -0.10 -17.50
C PRO A 84 -12.61 -0.99 -17.24
N ASN A 85 -13.82 -0.46 -17.42
CA ASN A 85 -15.10 -1.15 -17.21
C ASN A 85 -15.27 -1.80 -15.82
N SER A 86 -14.58 -1.28 -14.80
CA SER A 86 -14.58 -1.85 -13.45
C SER A 86 -14.79 -0.78 -12.38
N SER A 87 -15.18 -1.23 -11.18
CA SER A 87 -15.27 -0.39 -9.99
C SER A 87 -14.00 -0.39 -9.12
N VAL A 88 -12.96 -1.10 -9.56
CA VAL A 88 -11.67 -1.18 -8.88
C VAL A 88 -10.86 0.10 -9.13
N SER A 89 -10.53 0.79 -8.05
CA SER A 89 -9.73 2.02 -8.07
C SER A 89 -8.24 1.73 -8.11
N VAL A 90 -7.47 2.57 -8.81
CA VAL A 90 -6.01 2.46 -8.94
C VAL A 90 -5.33 3.60 -8.19
N TRP A 91 -4.34 3.25 -7.39
CA TRP A 91 -3.55 4.18 -6.57
C TRP A 91 -2.07 3.93 -6.76
N VAL A 92 -1.29 5.01 -6.81
CA VAL A 92 0.18 4.95 -6.86
C VAL A 92 0.74 5.66 -5.62
N MET A 93 1.72 5.02 -4.99
CA MET A 93 2.30 5.48 -3.73
C MET A 93 3.82 5.39 -3.75
N GLU A 94 4.47 6.33 -3.05
CA GLU A 94 5.88 6.20 -2.70
C GLU A 94 6.11 4.96 -1.82
N ILE A 95 7.20 4.23 -2.05
CA ILE A 95 7.63 3.20 -1.10
C ILE A 95 8.23 3.86 0.16
N ILE A 96 7.73 3.47 1.32
CA ILE A 96 8.37 3.81 2.60
C ILE A 96 9.47 2.78 2.88
N ALA A 97 10.69 3.26 3.11
CA ALA A 97 11.81 2.41 3.46
C ALA A 97 11.55 1.71 4.81
N GLY A 98 11.73 0.39 4.84
CA GLY A 98 11.57 -0.40 6.04
C GLY A 98 11.15 -1.83 5.73
N ILE A 99 11.01 -2.61 6.80
CA ILE A 99 10.46 -3.96 6.75
C ILE A 99 9.21 -3.94 7.63
N GLY A 100 8.09 -4.43 7.10
CA GLY A 100 6.87 -4.55 7.88
C GLY A 100 7.11 -5.41 9.12
N TYR A 101 6.67 -4.96 10.29
CA TYR A 101 6.93 -5.61 11.57
C TYR A 101 6.61 -7.12 11.57
N LEU A 102 5.51 -7.52 10.90
CA LEU A 102 5.11 -8.91 10.79
C LEU A 102 6.15 -9.81 10.10
N PHE A 103 6.94 -9.28 9.15
CA PHE A 103 8.04 -10.02 8.51
C PHE A 103 9.26 -10.17 9.43
N THR A 104 9.33 -9.39 10.51
CA THR A 104 10.42 -9.45 11.49
C THR A 104 10.07 -10.23 12.75
N ALA A 105 8.78 -10.57 12.95
CA ALA A 105 8.30 -11.11 14.22
C ALA A 105 9.02 -12.39 14.69
N SER A 106 9.48 -13.23 13.76
CA SER A 106 10.23 -14.47 14.07
C SER A 106 11.72 -14.27 14.34
N THR A 107 12.27 -13.09 14.04
CA THR A 107 13.72 -12.80 14.07
C THR A 107 14.07 -11.55 14.88
N ILE A 108 13.08 -10.81 15.37
CA ILE A 108 13.28 -9.59 16.13
C ILE A 108 13.85 -9.91 17.51
N THR A 109 14.88 -9.16 17.92
CA THR A 109 15.44 -9.26 19.26
C THR A 109 14.61 -8.45 20.24
N THR A 110 14.64 -8.79 21.54
CA THR A 110 13.96 -8.02 22.58
C THR A 110 14.32 -6.53 22.54
N ALA A 111 15.61 -6.20 22.37
CA ALA A 111 16.05 -4.80 22.27
C ALA A 111 15.45 -4.06 21.06
N LYS A 112 15.31 -4.72 19.90
CA LYS A 112 14.66 -4.10 18.73
C LYS A 112 13.15 -3.97 18.93
N LEU A 113 12.53 -4.90 19.66
CA LEU A 113 11.12 -4.82 20.02
C LEU A 113 10.86 -3.62 20.92
N ASP A 114 11.68 -3.42 21.95
CA ASP A 114 11.56 -2.28 22.87
C ASP A 114 11.66 -0.93 22.15
N ILE A 115 12.59 -0.82 21.20
CA ILE A 115 12.72 0.36 20.33
C ILE A 115 11.46 0.54 19.48
N THR A 116 10.99 -0.52 18.82
CA THR A 116 9.79 -0.47 17.96
C THR A 116 8.56 -0.01 18.73
N VAL A 117 8.34 -0.55 19.94
CA VAL A 117 7.23 -0.15 20.82
C VAL A 117 7.36 1.30 21.25
N THR A 118 8.57 1.73 21.62
CA THR A 118 8.84 3.11 22.02
C THR A 118 8.58 4.09 20.89
N ASP A 119 9.04 3.79 19.67
CA ASP A 119 8.87 4.66 18.52
C ASP A 119 7.41 4.69 18.04
N PHE A 120 6.69 3.58 18.14
CA PHE A 120 5.25 3.55 17.91
C PHE A 120 4.51 4.46 18.91
N ALA A 121 4.86 4.40 20.20
CA ALA A 121 4.28 5.28 21.21
C ALA A 121 4.55 6.77 20.93
N LYS A 122 5.79 7.11 20.52
CA LYS A 122 6.14 8.48 20.10
C LYS A 122 5.35 8.93 18.88
N PHE A 123 5.19 8.05 17.88
CA PHE A 123 4.40 8.33 16.68
C PHE A 123 2.96 8.67 17.05
N TYR A 124 2.31 7.86 17.91
CA TYR A 124 0.97 8.16 18.40
C TYR A 124 0.94 9.50 19.13
N ALA A 125 1.84 9.74 20.08
CA ALA A 125 1.86 10.99 20.85
C ALA A 125 2.02 12.24 19.96
N ALA A 126 2.72 12.13 18.82
CA ALA A 126 2.87 13.22 17.87
C ALA A 126 1.57 13.59 17.13
N SER A 127 0.63 12.65 17.00
CA SER A 127 -0.67 12.87 16.32
C SER A 127 -1.68 13.68 17.14
N TRP A 128 -1.40 13.96 18.42
CA TRP A 128 -2.29 14.70 19.34
C TRP A 128 -1.80 16.12 19.66
N LYS A 129 -0.84 16.64 18.90
CA LYS A 129 -0.34 18.01 19.01
C LYS A 129 -1.07 18.93 18.05
#